data_AF-A0A9E3EU02-F1
#
_entry.id   AF-A0A9E3EU02-F1
#
_cell.length_a   1.000
_cell.length_b   1.000
_cell.length_c   1.000
_cell.angle_alpha   90.00
_cell.angle_beta   90.00
_cell.angle_gamma   90.00
#
_symmetry.space_group_name_H-M   'P 1'
#
loop_
_entity.id
_entity.type
_entity.pdbx_description
1 polymer ?
#
loop_
_entity_poly.entity_id
_entity_poly.type
_entity_poly.pdbx_seq_one_letter_code
_entity_poly.pdbx_strand_id
1 'polypeptide(L)'
;MRRSSTARRRASALQQRLAAAAQDDVTPGQACSYKIGHTVWTKARERAKAALGARFDIKDFHSAGLDCGRVPLEVLDGVIDRYIAQSKAS
;
A
#
# COMPACT_ATOMS: atom_id res chain seq x y z
N MET A 1 -0.01 42.51 -26.55
CA MET A 1 -0.32 41.19 -27.15
C MET A 1 -0.34 40.12 -26.05
N ARG A 2 -1.51 39.80 -25.46
CA ARG A 2 -1.65 38.82 -24.36
C ARG A 2 -1.70 37.40 -24.96
N ARG A 3 -0.65 36.60 -24.81
CA ARG A 3 -0.66 35.17 -25.17
C ARG A 3 -1.71 34.44 -24.30
N SER A 4 -2.76 33.95 -24.94
CA SER A 4 -3.98 33.37 -24.37
C SER A 4 -3.68 32.31 -23.29
N SER A 5 -4.25 32.47 -22.09
CA SER A 5 -4.06 31.59 -20.92
C SER A 5 -4.53 30.15 -21.16
N THR A 6 -5.47 29.95 -22.08
CA THR A 6 -6.04 28.65 -22.46
C THR A 6 -5.02 27.71 -23.10
N ALA A 7 -4.06 28.24 -23.88
CA ALA A 7 -3.01 27.43 -24.52
C ALA A 7 -2.04 26.82 -23.49
N ARG A 8 -1.71 27.57 -22.43
CA ARG A 8 -0.88 27.08 -21.32
C ARG A 8 -1.56 25.99 -20.49
N ARG A 9 -2.87 26.10 -20.27
CA ARG A 9 -3.65 25.06 -19.56
C ARG A 9 -3.74 23.75 -20.34
N ARG A 10 -3.92 23.81 -21.66
CA ARG A 10 -3.93 22.61 -22.52
C ARG A 10 -2.57 21.92 -22.59
N ALA A 11 -1.48 22.69 -22.69
CA ALA A 11 -0.12 22.15 -22.65
C ALA A 11 0.19 21.47 -21.31
N SER A 12 -0.23 22.06 -20.18
CA SER A 12 -0.08 21.46 -18.84
C SER A 12 -0.82 20.13 -18.67
N ALA A 13 -2.03 20.02 -19.21
CA ALA A 13 -2.82 18.79 -19.11
C ALA A 13 -2.25 17.65 -19.98
N LEU A 14 -1.67 17.98 -21.13
CA LEU A 14 -0.95 17.01 -21.98
C LEU A 14 0.33 16.52 -21.29
N GLN A 15 1.09 17.46 -20.70
CA GLN A 15 2.30 17.16 -19.93
C GLN A 15 2.01 16.21 -18.75
N GLN A 16 0.90 16.41 -18.05
CA GLN A 16 0.48 15.57 -16.92
C GLN A 16 0.07 14.15 -17.34
N ARG A 17 -0.56 13.98 -18.51
CA ARG A 17 -0.96 12.66 -19.02
C ARG A 17 0.23 11.83 -19.51
N LEU A 18 1.24 12.48 -20.11
CA LEU A 18 2.48 11.83 -20.51
C LEU A 18 3.32 11.40 -19.29
N ALA A 19 3.34 12.20 -18.22
CA ALA A 19 4.04 11.86 -16.98
C ALA A 19 3.46 10.61 -16.29
N ALA A 20 2.14 10.41 -16.32
CA ALA A 20 1.50 9.23 -15.75
C ALA A 20 1.86 7.94 -16.51
N ALA A 21 1.90 7.98 -17.84
CA ALA A 21 2.32 6.84 -18.66
C ALA A 21 3.82 6.52 -18.50
N ALA A 22 4.65 7.55 -18.36
CA ALA A 22 6.08 7.37 -18.12
C ALA A 22 6.40 6.74 -16.75
N GLN A 23 5.53 6.86 -15.75
CA GLN A 23 5.78 6.26 -14.43
C GLN A 23 5.90 4.73 -14.53
N ASP A 24 5.04 4.07 -15.29
CA ASP A 24 5.05 2.61 -15.47
C ASP A 24 6.23 2.14 -16.35
N ASP A 25 6.60 2.94 -17.36
CA ASP A 25 7.73 2.65 -18.26
C ASP A 25 9.11 2.91 -17.60
N VAL A 26 9.22 3.93 -16.75
CA VAL A 26 10.48 4.36 -16.10
C VAL A 26 10.73 3.60 -14.79
N THR A 27 9.68 3.02 -14.18
CA THR A 27 9.82 2.17 -12.98
C THR A 27 9.17 0.80 -13.19
N PRO A 28 9.77 -0.06 -14.03
CA PRO A 28 9.24 -1.38 -14.31
C PRO A 28 9.01 -2.15 -13.00
N GLY A 29 7.77 -2.61 -12.81
CA GLY A 29 7.38 -3.37 -11.62
C GLY A 29 6.63 -2.58 -10.53
N GLN A 30 6.43 -1.27 -10.64
CA GLN A 30 5.64 -0.51 -9.64
C GLN A 30 4.18 -0.97 -9.55
N ALA A 31 3.50 -1.14 -10.67
CA ALA A 31 2.13 -1.66 -10.67
C ALA A 31 2.08 -3.09 -10.10
N CYS A 32 3.10 -3.90 -10.40
CA CYS A 32 3.22 -5.27 -9.91
C CYS A 32 3.45 -5.31 -8.39
N SER A 33 4.40 -4.53 -7.88
CA SER A 33 4.73 -4.46 -6.45
C SER A 33 3.56 -3.95 -5.62
N TYR A 34 2.78 -2.99 -6.13
CA TYR A 34 1.55 -2.56 -5.48
C TYR A 34 0.55 -3.70 -5.32
N LYS A 35 0.31 -4.47 -6.40
CA LYS A 35 -0.63 -5.60 -6.35
C LYS A 35 -0.12 -6.72 -5.45
N ILE A 36 1.17 -7.06 -5.51
CA ILE A 36 1.77 -8.06 -4.62
C ILE A 36 1.63 -7.63 -3.16
N GLY A 37 2.01 -6.40 -2.81
CA GLY A 37 1.89 -5.87 -1.45
C GLY A 37 0.45 -5.87 -0.95
N HIS A 38 -0.49 -5.42 -1.77
CA HIS A 38 -1.92 -5.45 -1.45
C HIS A 38 -2.44 -6.88 -1.22
N THR A 39 -2.04 -7.84 -2.05
CA THR A 39 -2.42 -9.25 -1.90
C THR A 39 -1.86 -9.84 -0.62
N VAL A 40 -0.58 -9.59 -0.30
CA VAL A 40 0.04 -10.07 0.94
C VAL A 40 -0.64 -9.46 2.16
N TRP A 41 -0.88 -8.14 2.16
CA TRP A 41 -1.57 -7.45 3.24
C TRP A 41 -2.98 -8.03 3.49
N THR A 42 -3.73 -8.26 2.42
CA THR A 42 -5.07 -8.84 2.52
C THR A 42 -5.03 -10.25 3.11
N LYS A 43 -4.11 -11.10 2.63
CA LYS A 43 -3.94 -12.46 3.16
C LYS A 43 -3.56 -12.46 4.64
N ALA A 44 -2.64 -11.59 5.04
CA ALA A 44 -2.21 -11.46 6.43
C ALA A 44 -3.37 -11.04 7.34
N ARG A 45 -4.21 -10.12 6.89
CA ARG A 45 -5.42 -9.71 7.62
C ARG A 45 -6.41 -10.86 7.79
N GLU A 46 -6.70 -11.61 6.72
CA GLU A 46 -7.62 -12.75 6.82
C GLU A 46 -7.06 -13.87 7.72
N ARG A 47 -5.74 -14.09 7.70
CA ARG A 47 -5.04 -14.99 8.63
C ARG A 47 -5.19 -14.55 10.08
N ALA A 48 -5.01 -13.26 10.37
CA ALA A 48 -5.20 -12.69 11.71
C ALA A 48 -6.65 -12.81 12.20
N LYS A 49 -7.63 -12.51 11.32
CA LYS A 49 -9.06 -12.70 11.62
C LYS A 49 -9.39 -14.16 11.94
N ALA A 50 -8.91 -15.09 11.12
CA ALA A 50 -9.13 -16.53 11.35
C ALA A 50 -8.49 -17.01 12.66
N ALA A 51 -7.31 -16.47 13.01
CA ALA A 51 -6.59 -16.88 14.21
C ALA A 51 -7.14 -16.29 15.52
N LEU A 52 -7.70 -15.07 15.49
CA LEU A 52 -8.17 -14.36 16.68
C LEU A 52 -9.69 -14.37 16.85
N GLY A 53 -10.46 -14.60 15.78
CA GLY A 53 -11.91 -14.66 15.83
C GLY A 53 -12.52 -13.39 16.43
N ALA A 54 -13.30 -13.54 17.49
CA ALA A 54 -13.93 -12.41 18.19
C ALA A 54 -12.95 -11.45 18.87
N ARG A 55 -11.69 -11.86 19.08
CA ARG A 55 -10.63 -10.98 19.64
C ARG A 55 -9.93 -10.14 18.58
N PHE A 56 -10.28 -10.29 17.30
CA PHE A 56 -9.66 -9.50 16.25
C PHE A 56 -10.16 -8.06 16.28
N ASP A 57 -9.23 -7.11 16.47
CA ASP A 57 -9.46 -5.69 16.22
C ASP A 57 -8.68 -5.24 14.97
N ILE A 58 -9.36 -4.50 14.09
CA ILE A 58 -8.80 -3.96 12.86
C ILE A 58 -7.83 -2.79 13.13
N LYS A 59 -8.04 -2.01 14.19
CA LYS A 59 -7.16 -0.90 14.60
C LYS A 59 -5.83 -1.43 15.12
N ASP A 60 -5.86 -2.48 15.95
CA ASP A 60 -4.66 -3.10 16.48
C ASP A 60 -3.85 -3.76 15.37
N PHE A 61 -4.52 -4.44 14.44
CA PHE A 61 -3.86 -4.98 13.23
C PHE A 61 -3.17 -3.89 12.39
N HIS A 62 -3.84 -2.76 12.13
CA HIS A 62 -3.23 -1.66 11.39
C HIS A 62 -2.05 -1.04 12.14
N SER A 63 -2.17 -0.88 13.46
CA SER A 63 -1.10 -0.32 14.28
C SER A 63 0.13 -1.23 14.21
N ALA A 64 -0.04 -2.53 14.48
CA ALA A 64 1.03 -3.50 14.40
C ALA A 64 1.74 -3.51 13.02
N GLY A 65 0.97 -3.45 11.92
CA GLY A 65 1.52 -3.50 10.57
C GLY A 65 2.04 -2.17 10.01
N LEU A 66 1.64 -1.03 10.54
CA LEU A 66 2.11 0.29 10.08
C LEU A 66 3.28 0.83 10.94
N ASP A 67 3.33 0.46 12.22
CA ASP A 67 4.38 0.90 13.15
C ASP A 67 5.77 0.37 12.76
N CYS A 68 5.84 -0.75 12.03
CA CYS A 68 7.11 -1.26 11.51
C CYS A 68 7.68 -0.41 10.36
N GLY A 69 6.91 0.53 9.81
CA GLY A 69 7.33 1.35 8.67
C GLY A 69 7.45 0.55 7.37
N ARG A 70 8.27 1.04 6.43
CA ARG A 70 8.48 0.38 5.13
C ARG A 70 9.47 -0.77 5.29
N VAL A 71 8.95 -1.97 5.40
CA VAL A 71 9.75 -3.19 5.54
C VAL A 71 9.53 -4.14 4.35
N PRO A 72 10.46 -5.07 4.10
CA PRO A 72 10.22 -6.19 3.19
C PRO A 72 8.97 -7.00 3.60
N LEU A 73 8.30 -7.62 2.63
CA LEU A 73 7.06 -8.38 2.88
C LEU A 73 7.27 -9.57 3.82
N GLU A 74 8.49 -10.13 3.82
CA GLU A 74 8.90 -11.22 4.72
C GLU A 74 8.95 -10.75 6.18
N VAL A 75 9.41 -9.52 6.41
CA VAL A 75 9.45 -8.92 7.74
C VAL A 75 8.03 -8.60 8.22
N LEU A 76 7.17 -8.10 7.33
CA LEU A 76 5.76 -7.85 7.64
C LEU A 76 5.07 -9.14 8.12
N ASP A 77 5.33 -10.29 7.51
CA ASP A 77 4.70 -11.55 7.92
C ASP A 77 5.06 -11.93 9.36
N GLY A 78 6.33 -11.78 9.75
CA GLY A 78 6.79 -12.00 11.12
C GLY A 78 6.23 -10.98 12.13
N VAL A 79 5.98 -9.74 11.71
CA VAL A 79 5.29 -8.73 12.54
C VAL A 79 3.84 -9.16 12.82
N ILE A 80 3.13 -9.65 11.81
CA ILE A 80 1.75 -10.14 11.98
C ILE A 80 1.69 -11.40 12.84
N ASP A 81 2.67 -12.30 12.72
CA ASP A 81 2.77 -13.48 13.59
C ASP A 81 2.94 -13.09 15.06
N ARG A 82 3.81 -12.11 15.32
CA ARG A 82 4.02 -11.59 16.67
C ARG A 82 2.74 -10.95 17.23
N TYR A 83 2.05 -10.16 16.42
CA TYR A 83 0.75 -9.57 16.79
C TYR A 83 -0.26 -10.66 17.19
N ILE A 84 -0.45 -11.68 16.34
CA ILE A 84 -1.38 -12.78 16.63
C ILE A 84 -1.00 -13.52 17.92
N ALA A 85 0.29 -13.80 18.14
CA ALA A 85 0.76 -14.47 19.35
C ALA A 85 0.48 -13.64 20.61
N GLN A 86 0.74 -12.33 20.57
CA GLN A 86 0.48 -11.40 21.68
C GLN A 86 -1.02 -11.26 21.97
N SER A 87 -1.85 -11.12 20.93
CA SER A 87 -3.31 -11.00 21.07
C SER A 87 -4.00 -12.28 21.54
N LYS A 88 -3.36 -13.46 21.37
CA LYS A 88 -3.85 -14.72 21.94
C LYS A 88 -3.49 -14.90 23.41
N ALA A 89 -2.36 -14.34 23.84
CA ALA A 89 -1.86 -14.42 25.21
C ALA A 89 -2.63 -13.48 26.17
N SER A 90 -3.21 -12.41 25.63
CA SER A 90 -4.15 -11.51 26.32
C SER A 90 -5.58 -12.07 26.31
#